data_AF-A0A2V3W9F6-F1
#
_entry.id   AF-A0A2V3W9F6-F1
#
_cell.length_a   1.000
_cell.length_b   1.000
_cell.length_c   1.000
_cell.angle_alpha   90.00
_cell.angle_beta   90.00
_cell.angle_gamma   90.00
#
_symmetry.space_group_name_H-M   'P 1'
#
loop_
_entity.id
_entity.type
_entity.pdbx_description
1 polymer ?
#
loop_
_entity_poly.entity_id
_entity_poly.type
_entity_poly.pdbx_seq_one_letter_code
_entity_poly.pdbx_strand_id
1 'polypeptide(L)'
;MNMTKISMLLASIALTSTSTLIQAYQIAPNPNPIGNTIVISDSDAENLAIFDSDGDIVIDGTLTNKGTLNNNGGLSDGTLINDGILNNSGFIESGVLTNTITGTLNNNNKLVYNLISDNYGTLNNSGSLFIFEGVRLTNYGILTNNIDGRLINGQTLHNSGILNNYGTLNNAGFFDHPGFLANNTDGKLTNYGTLINGEEDGFGNQGTLNNNNTLINSGHLNNEGILNNEGILSNTVNDLSDFRESVIDNSGTLINTGTLENGGKFTNTGLLENSKTINGSGVFTQDAGETINNGSFSQASLQINNGSVSGAGSFTGDVTIASGASVNPGNSPGTLTFNGDFHSSGNLNFEIAGTGTGLYDVLAINGNVDFTGGNVLFSFIDGFQASAGNHWNFLLADNITGWDSLTVSFHGLNAGLGTNFTFDNSGAHLSITPVPEPEAYIMLLTGLGLLGLVARRRKETCTTNEVNPLQ
;
A
#
# COMPACT_ATOMS: atom_id res chain seq x y z
N MET A 1 17.60 23.99 -93.70
CA MET A 1 17.86 24.30 -92.29
C MET A 1 16.78 23.60 -91.47
N ASN A 2 17.23 22.69 -90.60
CA ASN A 2 16.59 21.49 -90.05
C ASN A 2 15.08 21.47 -89.72
N MET A 3 14.39 20.47 -90.28
CA MET A 3 13.16 19.86 -89.76
C MET A 3 13.19 18.34 -89.97
N THR A 4 12.76 17.61 -88.93
CA THR A 4 12.21 16.22 -88.84
C THR A 4 12.94 15.37 -87.78
N LYS A 5 12.39 15.27 -86.56
CA LYS A 5 11.35 14.34 -86.07
C LYS A 5 11.81 12.87 -85.98
N ILE A 6 12.26 12.53 -84.76
CA ILE A 6 11.82 11.42 -83.89
C ILE A 6 11.16 10.23 -84.60
N SER A 7 11.89 9.11 -84.64
CA SER A 7 11.38 7.73 -84.66
C SER A 7 12.55 6.75 -84.55
N MET A 8 12.67 6.02 -83.43
CA MET A 8 13.35 4.70 -83.40
C MET A 8 12.93 3.92 -82.15
N LEU A 9 11.91 3.09 -82.37
CA LEU A 9 11.75 1.67 -82.03
C LEU A 9 12.38 1.10 -80.73
N LEU A 10 11.48 0.48 -79.95
CA LEU A 10 11.69 -0.36 -78.78
C LEU A 10 12.50 -1.65 -79.06
N ALA A 11 13.34 -2.05 -78.10
CA ALA A 11 13.71 -3.45 -77.79
C ALA A 11 14.16 -3.50 -76.31
N SER A 12 13.24 -3.79 -75.38
CA SER A 12 13.11 -5.09 -74.69
C SER A 12 14.31 -5.50 -73.82
N ILE A 13 14.30 -5.10 -72.54
CA ILE A 13 14.59 -5.98 -71.40
C ILE A 13 13.51 -5.67 -70.36
N ALA A 14 12.39 -6.39 -70.43
CA ALA A 14 11.57 -6.60 -69.26
C ALA A 14 12.27 -7.70 -68.47
N LEU A 15 13.05 -7.33 -67.45
CA LEU A 15 13.26 -8.25 -66.33
C LEU A 15 11.89 -8.35 -65.66
N THR A 16 11.09 -9.32 -66.11
CA THR A 16 9.99 -9.83 -65.30
C THR A 16 10.67 -10.49 -64.11
N SER A 17 10.92 -9.74 -63.04
CA SER A 17 10.87 -10.34 -61.72
C SER A 17 9.44 -10.83 -61.59
N THR A 18 9.20 -12.09 -61.98
CA THR A 18 8.05 -12.82 -61.50
C THR A 18 8.23 -12.82 -59.98
N SER A 19 7.57 -11.88 -59.31
CA SER A 19 7.21 -12.07 -57.92
C SER A 19 6.41 -13.37 -57.92
N THR A 20 7.07 -14.48 -57.62
CA THR A 20 6.39 -15.71 -57.27
C THR A 20 5.54 -15.33 -56.07
N LEU A 21 4.26 -15.06 -56.31
CA LEU A 21 3.23 -15.10 -55.28
C LEU A 21 3.31 -16.53 -54.74
N ILE A 22 4.05 -16.72 -53.65
CA ILE A 22 3.96 -17.95 -52.88
C ILE A 22 2.57 -17.89 -52.26
N GLN A 23 1.61 -18.54 -52.93
CA GLN A 23 0.27 -18.71 -52.41
C GLN A 23 0.37 -19.63 -51.20
N ALA A 24 -0.08 -19.18 -50.04
CA ALA A 24 -0.10 -20.01 -48.85
C ALA A 24 -0.91 -21.30 -49.11
N TYR A 25 -0.42 -22.42 -48.60
CA TYR A 25 -1.07 -23.72 -48.80
C TYR A 25 -1.93 -24.10 -47.60
N GLN A 26 -2.98 -24.90 -47.83
CA GLN A 26 -3.81 -25.44 -46.74
C GLN A 26 -3.07 -26.56 -46.01
N ILE A 27 -3.01 -26.50 -44.67
CA ILE A 27 -2.42 -27.56 -43.85
C ILE A 27 -3.13 -28.92 -44.05
N ALA A 28 -2.35 -30.00 -44.09
CA ALA A 28 -2.80 -31.38 -44.36
C ALA A 28 -1.78 -32.41 -43.81
N PRO A 29 -2.19 -33.67 -43.54
CA PRO A 29 -3.54 -34.23 -43.69
C PRO A 29 -4.52 -33.70 -42.64
N ASN A 30 -5.82 -33.75 -42.95
CA ASN A 30 -6.92 -33.41 -42.04
C ASN A 30 -7.92 -34.59 -41.97
N PRO A 31 -8.15 -35.23 -40.81
CA PRO A 31 -7.48 -34.97 -39.53
C PRO A 31 -5.98 -35.29 -39.56
N ASN A 32 -5.19 -34.61 -38.73
CA ASN A 32 -3.81 -34.97 -38.43
C ASN A 32 -3.80 -36.01 -37.28
N PRO A 33 -3.52 -37.30 -37.54
CA PRO A 33 -3.69 -38.36 -36.55
C PRO A 33 -2.59 -38.35 -35.49
N ILE A 34 -2.87 -38.99 -34.35
CA ILE A 34 -1.90 -39.20 -33.26
C ILE A 34 -0.58 -39.77 -33.79
N GLY A 35 0.53 -39.17 -33.36
CA GLY A 35 1.89 -39.59 -33.71
C GLY A 35 2.37 -39.13 -35.09
N ASN A 36 1.52 -38.43 -35.87
CA ASN A 36 1.95 -37.73 -37.07
C ASN A 36 2.44 -36.32 -36.71
N THR A 37 3.42 -35.82 -37.47
CA THR A 37 3.94 -34.45 -37.35
C THR A 37 3.79 -33.74 -38.69
N ILE A 38 3.09 -32.61 -38.69
CA ILE A 38 3.04 -31.68 -39.82
C ILE A 38 4.13 -30.63 -39.59
N VAL A 39 5.01 -30.45 -40.57
CA VAL A 39 6.03 -29.39 -40.53
C VAL A 39 5.65 -28.31 -41.55
N ILE A 40 5.48 -27.08 -41.08
CA ILE A 40 5.27 -25.90 -41.92
C ILE A 40 6.63 -25.24 -42.12
N SER A 41 7.25 -25.49 -43.26
CA SER A 41 8.53 -24.89 -43.65
C SER A 41 8.42 -23.36 -43.84
N ASP A 42 9.49 -22.71 -44.29
CA ASP A 42 9.61 -21.25 -44.52
C ASP A 42 8.52 -20.60 -45.40
N SER A 43 7.68 -21.38 -46.09
CA SER A 43 6.52 -20.91 -46.84
C SER A 43 5.30 -20.74 -45.93
N ASP A 44 4.61 -19.60 -46.02
CA ASP A 44 3.37 -19.36 -45.28
C ASP A 44 2.32 -20.48 -45.56
N ALA A 45 1.66 -20.95 -44.51
CA ALA A 45 0.54 -21.87 -44.58
C ALA A 45 -0.73 -21.21 -44.02
N GLU A 46 -1.88 -21.64 -44.53
CA GLU A 46 -3.19 -21.20 -44.05
C GLU A 46 -4.02 -22.39 -43.53
N ASN A 47 -4.87 -22.12 -42.56
CA ASN A 47 -6.03 -22.95 -42.27
C ASN A 47 -7.30 -22.16 -42.61
N LEU A 48 -7.99 -22.55 -43.69
CA LEU A 48 -9.21 -21.88 -44.18
C LEU A 48 -10.51 -22.57 -43.75
N ALA A 49 -10.43 -23.76 -43.17
CA ALA A 49 -11.59 -24.59 -42.83
C ALA A 49 -11.47 -25.15 -41.41
N ILE A 50 -12.34 -26.09 -41.04
CA ILE A 50 -12.20 -26.85 -39.79
C ILE A 50 -11.05 -27.85 -39.98
N PHE A 51 -10.08 -27.83 -39.06
CA PHE A 51 -8.92 -28.71 -39.04
C PHE A 51 -8.74 -29.34 -37.66
N ASP A 52 -8.71 -30.66 -37.60
CA ASP A 52 -8.53 -31.43 -36.36
C ASP A 52 -7.12 -32.00 -36.30
N SER A 53 -6.38 -31.71 -35.22
CA SER A 53 -5.02 -32.20 -35.01
C SER A 53 -4.86 -32.94 -33.69
N ASP A 54 -4.82 -34.27 -33.76
CA ASP A 54 -4.41 -35.12 -32.64
C ASP A 54 -2.89 -35.40 -32.64
N GLY A 55 -2.22 -35.13 -33.75
CA GLY A 55 -0.76 -35.12 -33.88
C GLY A 55 -0.14 -33.74 -33.71
N ASP A 56 1.18 -33.64 -33.93
CA ASP A 56 1.94 -32.41 -33.74
C ASP A 56 1.97 -31.54 -35.02
N ILE A 57 2.04 -30.22 -34.83
CA ILE A 57 2.27 -29.21 -35.86
C ILE A 57 3.49 -28.38 -35.43
N VAL A 58 4.56 -28.48 -36.21
CA VAL A 58 5.79 -27.69 -36.02
C VAL A 58 5.80 -26.58 -37.05
N ILE A 59 5.91 -25.33 -36.59
CA ILE A 59 5.89 -24.16 -37.45
C ILE A 59 7.33 -23.63 -37.58
N ASP A 60 7.98 -23.84 -38.71
CA ASP A 60 9.27 -23.18 -39.00
C ASP A 60 9.04 -21.79 -39.65
N GLY A 61 7.93 -21.62 -40.39
CA GLY A 61 7.50 -20.37 -41.02
C GLY A 61 6.34 -19.65 -40.31
N THR A 62 5.28 -19.35 -41.07
CA THR A 62 4.04 -18.74 -40.57
C THR A 62 2.84 -19.66 -40.81
N LEU A 63 2.01 -19.87 -39.79
CA LEU A 63 0.68 -20.45 -39.93
C LEU A 63 -0.38 -19.38 -39.65
N THR A 64 -1.24 -19.09 -40.63
CA THR A 64 -2.41 -18.23 -40.43
C THR A 64 -3.69 -19.06 -40.34
N ASN A 65 -4.29 -19.14 -39.16
CA ASN A 65 -5.58 -19.79 -38.94
C ASN A 65 -6.73 -18.81 -39.19
N LYS A 66 -7.39 -18.90 -40.35
CA LYS A 66 -8.61 -18.14 -40.70
C LYS A 66 -9.90 -18.92 -40.42
N GLY A 67 -9.81 -20.25 -40.35
CA GLY A 67 -10.91 -21.18 -40.11
C GLY A 67 -11.04 -21.57 -38.64
N THR A 68 -11.22 -22.87 -38.38
CA THR A 68 -11.20 -23.43 -37.02
C THR A 68 -10.09 -24.46 -36.92
N LEU A 69 -9.17 -24.29 -35.97
CA LEU A 69 -8.09 -25.23 -35.69
C LEU A 69 -8.32 -25.84 -34.30
N ASN A 70 -8.60 -27.15 -34.26
CA ASN A 70 -8.72 -27.93 -33.03
C ASN A 70 -7.40 -28.64 -32.78
N ASN A 71 -6.57 -28.09 -31.89
CA ASN A 71 -5.29 -28.66 -31.49
C ASN A 71 -5.44 -29.53 -30.24
N ASN A 72 -5.39 -30.85 -30.41
CA ASN A 72 -5.34 -31.84 -29.34
C ASN A 72 -3.91 -32.38 -29.10
N GLY A 73 -3.00 -32.21 -30.07
CA GLY A 73 -1.57 -32.55 -29.98
C GLY A 73 -0.68 -31.34 -29.61
N GLY A 74 0.55 -31.33 -30.10
CA GLY A 74 1.47 -30.20 -29.95
C GLY A 74 1.39 -29.19 -31.09
N LEU A 75 1.50 -27.90 -30.76
CA LEU A 75 1.74 -26.84 -31.74
C LEU A 75 2.92 -26.00 -31.27
N SER A 76 4.03 -26.05 -31.99
CA SER A 76 5.30 -25.44 -31.54
C SER A 76 5.94 -24.54 -32.59
N ASP A 77 6.90 -23.75 -32.11
CA ASP A 77 7.84 -22.95 -32.91
C ASP A 77 7.17 -21.81 -33.72
N GLY A 78 7.93 -21.16 -34.59
CA GLY A 78 7.47 -20.25 -35.65
C GLY A 78 6.50 -19.14 -35.26
N THR A 79 5.75 -18.65 -36.25
CA THR A 79 4.72 -17.62 -36.08
C THR A 79 3.33 -18.20 -36.31
N LEU A 80 2.44 -18.09 -35.32
CA LEU A 80 1.03 -18.43 -35.41
C LEU A 80 0.17 -17.16 -35.40
N ILE A 81 -0.60 -16.94 -36.45
CA ILE A 81 -1.59 -15.87 -36.53
C ILE A 81 -2.98 -16.51 -36.45
N ASN A 82 -3.73 -16.23 -35.38
CA ASN A 82 -5.10 -16.67 -35.23
C ASN A 82 -6.07 -15.56 -35.63
N ASP A 83 -6.71 -15.72 -36.79
CA ASP A 83 -7.73 -14.81 -37.33
C ASP A 83 -9.16 -15.39 -37.22
N GLY A 84 -9.27 -16.71 -37.03
CA GLY A 84 -10.50 -17.46 -36.80
C GLY A 84 -10.58 -18.03 -35.38
N ILE A 85 -10.92 -19.32 -35.24
CA ILE A 85 -11.06 -20.00 -33.94
C ILE A 85 -9.92 -21.00 -33.75
N LEU A 86 -9.19 -20.88 -32.64
CA LEU A 86 -8.17 -21.84 -32.22
C LEU A 86 -8.58 -22.46 -30.89
N ASN A 87 -8.91 -23.74 -30.92
CA ASN A 87 -9.23 -24.53 -29.73
C ASN A 87 -8.02 -25.38 -29.35
N ASN A 88 -7.38 -25.07 -28.22
CA ASN A 88 -6.22 -25.79 -27.72
C ASN A 88 -6.59 -26.69 -26.54
N SER A 89 -6.71 -27.98 -26.79
CA SER A 89 -6.83 -29.03 -25.77
C SER A 89 -5.51 -29.76 -25.52
N GLY A 90 -4.53 -29.59 -26.41
CA GLY A 90 -3.17 -30.09 -26.28
C GLY A 90 -2.22 -29.06 -25.66
N PHE A 91 -1.07 -28.84 -26.28
CA PHE A 91 -0.12 -27.80 -25.86
C PHE A 91 0.26 -26.88 -27.02
N ILE A 92 0.37 -25.58 -26.72
CA ILE A 92 0.96 -24.60 -27.62
C ILE A 92 2.23 -24.07 -26.97
N GLU A 93 3.35 -24.22 -27.67
CA GLU A 93 4.67 -23.65 -27.35
C GLU A 93 5.24 -22.99 -28.62
N SER A 94 4.45 -22.09 -29.22
CA SER A 94 4.83 -21.35 -30.42
C SER A 94 5.83 -20.24 -30.10
N GLY A 95 6.68 -19.89 -31.08
CA GLY A 95 7.63 -18.79 -30.96
C GLY A 95 6.91 -17.45 -30.79
N VAL A 96 6.09 -17.07 -31.77
CA VAL A 96 5.26 -15.87 -31.76
C VAL A 96 3.81 -16.26 -32.02
N LEU A 97 2.90 -15.90 -31.13
CA LEU A 97 1.46 -16.05 -31.37
C LEU A 97 0.76 -14.71 -31.31
N THR A 98 -0.01 -14.40 -32.36
CA THR A 98 -0.87 -13.22 -32.43
C THR A 98 -2.31 -13.67 -32.59
N ASN A 99 -3.17 -13.31 -31.63
CA ASN A 99 -4.62 -13.46 -31.78
C ASN A 99 -5.18 -12.14 -32.32
N THR A 100 -5.60 -12.13 -33.58
CA THR A 100 -6.07 -10.90 -34.24
C THR A 100 -7.41 -10.45 -33.65
N ILE A 101 -7.87 -9.27 -34.06
CA ILE A 101 -9.12 -8.69 -33.55
C ILE A 101 -10.37 -9.55 -33.79
N THR A 102 -10.36 -10.39 -34.83
CA THR A 102 -11.44 -11.36 -35.10
C THR A 102 -11.17 -12.74 -34.50
N GLY A 103 -9.93 -12.96 -34.05
CA GLY A 103 -9.48 -14.22 -33.51
C GLY A 103 -10.11 -14.56 -32.15
N THR A 104 -10.51 -15.81 -32.01
CA THR A 104 -10.89 -16.43 -30.73
C THR A 104 -9.91 -17.56 -30.41
N LEU A 105 -9.22 -17.46 -29.28
CA LEU A 105 -8.31 -18.48 -28.77
C LEU A 105 -8.89 -19.08 -27.48
N ASN A 106 -9.25 -20.37 -27.52
CA ASN A 106 -9.72 -21.11 -26.36
C ASN A 106 -8.61 -22.06 -25.89
N ASN A 107 -7.93 -21.71 -24.79
CA ASN A 107 -6.94 -22.56 -24.15
C ASN A 107 -7.57 -23.42 -23.05
N ASN A 108 -7.76 -24.70 -23.31
CA ASN A 108 -8.30 -25.68 -22.37
C ASN A 108 -7.22 -26.53 -21.68
N ASN A 109 -5.95 -26.40 -22.07
CA ASN A 109 -4.85 -27.17 -21.47
C ASN A 109 -3.59 -26.32 -21.26
N LYS A 110 -2.59 -26.31 -22.14
CA LYS A 110 -1.35 -25.55 -21.91
C LYS A 110 -1.03 -24.59 -23.05
N LEU A 111 -0.83 -23.32 -22.71
CA LEU A 111 -0.33 -22.28 -23.61
C LEU A 111 0.89 -21.63 -22.98
N VAL A 112 2.03 -21.71 -23.65
CA VAL A 112 3.28 -21.06 -23.26
C VAL A 112 3.66 -20.08 -24.37
N TYR A 113 3.94 -18.84 -23.98
CA TYR A 113 4.51 -17.85 -24.87
C TYR A 113 6.03 -17.83 -24.73
N ASN A 114 6.77 -17.77 -25.85
CA ASN A 114 8.24 -17.88 -25.89
C ASN A 114 8.97 -16.66 -26.50
N LEU A 115 8.30 -15.67 -27.14
CA LEU A 115 8.94 -14.42 -27.59
C LEU A 115 8.14 -13.15 -27.23
N ILE A 116 7.15 -12.77 -28.04
CA ILE A 116 6.25 -11.63 -27.80
C ILE A 116 4.92 -12.02 -28.39
N SER A 117 3.83 -11.76 -27.66
CA SER A 117 2.50 -12.11 -28.14
C SER A 117 1.47 -11.06 -27.82
N ASP A 118 0.61 -10.83 -28.80
CA ASP A 118 -0.45 -9.83 -28.73
C ASP A 118 -1.82 -10.52 -28.86
N ASN A 119 -2.72 -10.19 -27.93
CA ASN A 119 -4.13 -10.54 -28.02
C ASN A 119 -4.93 -9.29 -28.36
N TYR A 120 -5.36 -9.17 -29.62
CA TYR A 120 -6.29 -8.15 -30.08
C TYR A 120 -7.74 -8.61 -30.03
N GLY A 121 -7.98 -9.93 -30.08
CA GLY A 121 -9.29 -10.55 -30.07
C GLY A 121 -9.71 -11.07 -28.70
N THR A 122 -10.32 -12.26 -28.68
CA THR A 122 -10.76 -12.93 -27.45
C THR A 122 -9.84 -14.10 -27.11
N LEU A 123 -9.28 -14.09 -25.90
CA LEU A 123 -8.53 -15.20 -25.33
C LEU A 123 -9.28 -15.73 -24.10
N ASN A 124 -9.73 -16.97 -24.16
CA ASN A 124 -10.37 -17.68 -23.05
C ASN A 124 -9.42 -18.75 -22.52
N ASN A 125 -8.97 -18.61 -21.27
CA ASN A 125 -8.10 -19.56 -20.61
C ASN A 125 -8.87 -20.36 -19.55
N SER A 126 -9.17 -21.62 -19.86
CA SER A 126 -9.66 -22.62 -18.90
C SER A 126 -8.56 -23.58 -18.44
N GLY A 127 -7.42 -23.61 -19.14
CA GLY A 127 -6.22 -24.35 -18.77
C GLY A 127 -5.18 -23.48 -18.05
N SER A 128 -3.92 -23.72 -18.35
CA SER A 128 -2.78 -22.92 -17.88
C SER A 128 -2.22 -22.08 -19.02
N LEU A 129 -2.11 -20.78 -18.77
CA LEU A 129 -1.43 -19.81 -19.61
C LEU A 129 -0.18 -19.30 -18.88
N PHE A 130 0.98 -19.50 -19.50
CA PHE A 130 2.29 -19.19 -18.95
C PHE A 130 2.99 -18.08 -19.75
N ILE A 131 3.55 -17.12 -19.03
CA ILE A 131 4.42 -16.07 -19.57
C ILE A 131 5.79 -16.25 -18.91
N PHE A 132 6.75 -16.87 -19.59
CA PHE A 132 8.08 -17.20 -19.06
C PHE A 132 9.23 -16.65 -19.92
N GLU A 133 10.44 -16.58 -19.36
CA GLU A 133 11.73 -16.22 -19.98
C GLU A 133 11.70 -15.22 -21.16
N GLY A 134 11.91 -13.92 -20.90
CA GLY A 134 12.12 -12.93 -21.97
C GLY A 134 10.85 -12.52 -22.72
N VAL A 135 9.68 -12.95 -22.24
CA VAL A 135 8.40 -12.80 -22.93
C VAL A 135 7.53 -11.70 -22.37
N ARG A 136 6.83 -11.02 -23.29
CA ARG A 136 5.72 -10.11 -23.00
C ARG A 136 4.44 -10.64 -23.63
N LEU A 137 3.40 -10.79 -22.83
CA LEU A 137 2.02 -10.85 -23.31
C LEU A 137 1.43 -9.44 -23.26
N THR A 138 0.83 -9.01 -24.36
CA THR A 138 0.04 -7.78 -24.39
C THR A 138 -1.39 -8.05 -24.79
N ASN A 139 -2.31 -7.71 -23.89
CA ASN A 139 -3.74 -7.81 -24.12
C ASN A 139 -4.29 -6.44 -24.53
N TYR A 140 -4.66 -6.30 -25.80
CA TYR A 140 -5.45 -5.17 -26.34
C TYR A 140 -6.95 -5.49 -26.40
N GLY A 141 -7.31 -6.78 -26.51
CA GLY A 141 -8.68 -7.25 -26.59
C GLY A 141 -9.23 -7.71 -25.24
N ILE A 142 -9.85 -8.88 -25.22
CA ILE A 142 -10.43 -9.50 -24.02
C ILE A 142 -9.61 -10.73 -23.65
N LEU A 143 -9.11 -10.77 -22.42
CA LEU A 143 -8.51 -11.95 -21.81
C LEU A 143 -9.36 -12.39 -20.63
N THR A 144 -9.96 -13.57 -20.73
CA THR A 144 -10.73 -14.19 -19.65
C THR A 144 -9.97 -15.39 -19.11
N ASN A 145 -9.53 -15.30 -17.86
CA ASN A 145 -9.06 -16.45 -17.10
C ASN A 145 -10.26 -17.06 -16.37
N ASN A 146 -10.81 -18.14 -16.92
CA ASN A 146 -12.00 -18.81 -16.40
C ASN A 146 -11.75 -19.42 -15.02
N ILE A 147 -12.80 -19.89 -14.34
CA ILE A 147 -12.75 -20.37 -12.95
C ILE A 147 -11.70 -21.47 -12.72
N ASP A 148 -11.54 -22.40 -13.65
CA ASP A 148 -10.52 -23.46 -13.60
C ASP A 148 -9.16 -23.02 -14.18
N GLY A 149 -9.13 -21.83 -14.76
CA GLY A 149 -8.00 -21.24 -15.45
C GLY A 149 -6.90 -20.78 -14.51
N ARG A 150 -5.66 -20.98 -14.95
CA ARG A 150 -4.44 -20.49 -14.30
C ARG A 150 -3.67 -19.58 -15.24
N LEU A 151 -3.59 -18.30 -14.91
CA LEU A 151 -2.71 -17.34 -15.58
C LEU A 151 -1.46 -17.12 -14.72
N ILE A 152 -0.30 -17.44 -15.26
CA ILE A 152 0.98 -17.34 -14.56
C ILE A 152 1.88 -16.37 -15.32
N ASN A 153 1.99 -15.15 -14.80
CA ASN A 153 2.92 -14.16 -15.30
C ASN A 153 4.26 -14.26 -14.57
N GLY A 154 5.24 -14.91 -15.19
CA GLY A 154 6.62 -14.95 -14.70
C GLY A 154 7.51 -13.83 -15.26
N GLN A 155 7.01 -13.02 -16.20
CA GLN A 155 7.77 -11.97 -16.90
C GLN A 155 6.89 -10.72 -17.05
N THR A 156 6.50 -10.31 -18.27
CA THR A 156 5.69 -9.10 -18.48
C THR A 156 4.30 -9.43 -18.98
N LEU A 157 3.28 -8.97 -18.24
CA LEU A 157 1.90 -8.91 -18.69
C LEU A 157 1.49 -7.45 -18.80
N HIS A 158 1.16 -6.99 -20.01
CA HIS A 158 0.61 -5.67 -20.25
C HIS A 158 -0.86 -5.79 -20.63
N ASN A 159 -1.76 -5.13 -19.91
CA ASN A 159 -3.19 -5.14 -20.21
C ASN A 159 -3.71 -3.74 -20.56
N SER A 160 -3.82 -3.45 -21.86
CA SER A 160 -4.49 -2.24 -22.37
C SER A 160 -5.97 -2.47 -22.69
N GLY A 161 -6.40 -3.73 -22.75
CA GLY A 161 -7.80 -4.13 -22.97
C GLY A 161 -8.50 -4.51 -21.66
N ILE A 162 -9.34 -5.54 -21.74
CA ILE A 162 -10.10 -6.08 -20.61
C ILE A 162 -9.48 -7.39 -20.14
N LEU A 163 -9.14 -7.49 -18.85
CA LEU A 163 -8.77 -8.74 -18.21
C LEU A 163 -9.82 -9.12 -17.15
N ASN A 164 -10.49 -10.26 -17.36
CA ASN A 164 -11.38 -10.85 -16.37
C ASN A 164 -10.72 -12.08 -15.75
N ASN A 165 -10.47 -12.04 -14.45
CA ASN A 165 -10.01 -13.19 -13.68
C ASN A 165 -11.17 -13.77 -12.86
N TYR A 166 -11.59 -14.98 -13.20
CA TYR A 166 -12.48 -15.83 -12.40
C TYR A 166 -11.73 -16.98 -11.72
N GLY A 167 -10.55 -17.34 -12.22
CA GLY A 167 -9.69 -18.39 -11.66
C GLY A 167 -8.49 -17.85 -10.89
N THR A 168 -7.32 -18.46 -11.08
CA THR A 168 -6.08 -18.05 -10.42
C THR A 168 -5.18 -17.24 -11.34
N LEU A 169 -4.81 -16.03 -10.94
CA LEU A 169 -3.78 -15.20 -11.57
C LEU A 169 -2.61 -15.02 -10.61
N ASN A 170 -1.45 -15.55 -10.97
CA ASN A 170 -0.20 -15.36 -10.22
C ASN A 170 0.74 -14.45 -11.01
N ASN A 171 1.05 -13.28 -10.45
CA ASN A 171 2.04 -12.37 -10.99
C ASN A 171 3.35 -12.47 -10.21
N ALA A 172 4.35 -13.16 -10.75
CA ALA A 172 5.71 -13.18 -10.23
C ALA A 172 6.64 -12.16 -10.91
N GLY A 173 6.26 -11.65 -12.07
CA GLY A 173 7.00 -10.64 -12.82
C GLY A 173 6.41 -9.24 -12.70
N PHE A 174 6.39 -8.52 -13.81
CA PHE A 174 5.80 -7.20 -13.97
C PHE A 174 4.44 -7.30 -14.64
N PHE A 175 3.40 -6.78 -13.99
CA PHE A 175 2.06 -6.67 -14.54
C PHE A 175 1.63 -5.22 -14.47
N ASP A 176 1.51 -4.56 -15.62
CA ASP A 176 0.87 -3.25 -15.74
C ASP A 176 -0.45 -3.36 -16.47
N HIS A 177 -1.48 -2.71 -15.92
CA HIS A 177 -2.79 -2.64 -16.56
C HIS A 177 -3.29 -1.19 -16.60
N PRO A 178 -3.05 -0.46 -17.70
CA PRO A 178 -3.79 0.78 -17.95
C PRO A 178 -5.28 0.51 -18.25
N GLY A 179 -5.58 -0.62 -18.91
CA GLY A 179 -6.96 -1.04 -19.19
C GLY A 179 -7.66 -1.66 -17.97
N PHE A 180 -8.89 -2.14 -18.18
CA PHE A 180 -9.74 -2.68 -17.12
C PHE A 180 -9.25 -4.04 -16.62
N LEU A 181 -9.15 -4.18 -15.30
CA LEU A 181 -8.91 -5.46 -14.62
C LEU A 181 -10.06 -5.76 -13.65
N ALA A 182 -10.70 -6.92 -13.82
CA ALA A 182 -11.63 -7.46 -12.84
C ALA A 182 -11.10 -8.76 -12.25
N ASN A 183 -10.83 -8.76 -10.94
CA ASN A 183 -10.72 -9.97 -10.14
C ASN A 183 -12.10 -10.29 -9.55
N ASN A 184 -12.86 -11.13 -10.24
CA ASN A 184 -14.26 -11.43 -9.94
C ASN A 184 -14.39 -12.25 -8.64
N THR A 185 -15.61 -12.48 -8.16
CA THR A 185 -15.90 -13.10 -6.84
C THR A 185 -15.11 -14.39 -6.53
N ASP A 186 -14.97 -15.31 -7.49
CA ASP A 186 -14.19 -16.56 -7.31
C ASP A 186 -12.70 -16.40 -7.67
N GLY A 187 -12.35 -15.25 -8.24
CA GLY A 187 -11.02 -14.92 -8.70
C GLY A 187 -10.04 -14.73 -7.54
N LYS A 188 -8.87 -15.34 -7.70
CA LYS A 188 -7.70 -15.10 -6.85
C LYS A 188 -6.59 -14.46 -7.67
N LEU A 189 -6.23 -13.23 -7.33
CA LEU A 189 -5.05 -12.56 -7.84
C LEU A 189 -3.98 -12.54 -6.75
N THR A 190 -2.80 -13.09 -7.04
CA THR A 190 -1.65 -13.05 -6.13
C THR A 190 -0.46 -12.39 -6.81
N ASN A 191 -0.01 -11.27 -6.25
CA ASN A 191 1.14 -10.51 -6.72
C ASN A 191 2.37 -10.81 -5.85
N TYR A 192 3.31 -11.56 -6.41
CA TYR A 192 4.67 -11.78 -5.87
C TYR A 192 5.72 -10.83 -6.49
N GLY A 193 5.40 -10.20 -7.62
CA GLY A 193 6.26 -9.26 -8.32
C GLY A 193 5.78 -7.81 -8.17
N THR A 194 5.69 -7.10 -9.29
CA THR A 194 5.18 -5.74 -9.35
C THR A 194 3.87 -5.71 -10.12
N LEU A 195 2.83 -5.16 -9.50
CA LEU A 195 1.54 -4.89 -10.11
C LEU A 195 1.30 -3.38 -10.14
N ILE A 196 1.01 -2.82 -11.31
CA ILE A 196 0.67 -1.41 -11.49
C ILE A 196 -0.74 -1.30 -12.05
N ASN A 197 -1.63 -0.69 -11.26
CA ASN A 197 -2.94 -0.22 -11.73
C ASN A 197 -2.76 1.20 -12.30
N GLY A 198 -2.87 1.31 -13.63
CA GLY A 198 -2.71 2.56 -14.37
C GLY A 198 -3.97 3.45 -14.33
N GLU A 199 -3.86 4.66 -14.86
CA GLU A 199 -4.86 5.74 -14.64
C GLU A 199 -6.16 5.64 -15.47
N GLU A 200 -6.31 4.71 -16.42
CA GLU A 200 -7.43 4.77 -17.38
C GLU A 200 -8.71 4.07 -16.88
N ASP A 201 -8.74 2.73 -16.85
CA ASP A 201 -10.01 1.99 -16.76
C ASP A 201 -10.25 1.27 -15.43
N GLY A 202 -9.30 1.30 -14.49
CA GLY A 202 -9.48 0.87 -13.10
C GLY A 202 -9.39 -0.65 -12.81
N PHE A 203 -9.38 -0.97 -11.52
CA PHE A 203 -9.25 -2.32 -10.97
C PHE A 203 -10.43 -2.65 -10.06
N GLY A 204 -11.34 -3.53 -10.50
CA GLY A 204 -12.35 -4.11 -9.63
C GLY A 204 -11.86 -5.39 -8.95
N ASN A 205 -11.87 -5.45 -7.63
CA ASN A 205 -11.58 -6.65 -6.85
C ASN A 205 -12.82 -7.10 -6.05
N GLN A 206 -13.57 -8.06 -6.58
CA GLN A 206 -14.67 -8.74 -5.89
C GLN A 206 -14.23 -10.05 -5.23
N GLY A 207 -13.13 -10.63 -5.68
CA GLY A 207 -12.54 -11.85 -5.13
C GLY A 207 -11.46 -11.57 -4.08
N THR A 208 -10.37 -12.33 -4.14
CA THR A 208 -9.20 -12.13 -3.27
C THR A 208 -8.01 -11.58 -4.03
N LEU A 209 -7.53 -10.41 -3.60
CA LEU A 209 -6.28 -9.79 -4.02
C LEU A 209 -5.24 -9.93 -2.90
N ASN A 210 -4.17 -10.69 -3.17
CA ASN A 210 -3.02 -10.79 -2.26
C ASN A 210 -1.84 -10.05 -2.86
N ASN A 211 -1.40 -8.98 -2.21
CA ASN A 211 -0.16 -8.30 -2.54
C ASN A 211 0.96 -8.73 -1.58
N ASN A 212 1.84 -9.61 -2.07
CA ASN A 212 2.96 -10.14 -1.31
C ASN A 212 4.27 -9.41 -1.63
N ASN A 213 4.24 -8.47 -2.58
CA ASN A 213 5.38 -7.62 -2.94
C ASN A 213 4.88 -6.22 -3.29
N THR A 214 4.99 -5.73 -4.52
CA THR A 214 4.71 -4.31 -4.80
C THR A 214 3.44 -4.13 -5.62
N LEU A 215 2.46 -3.41 -5.06
CA LEU A 215 1.26 -2.94 -5.75
C LEU A 215 1.26 -1.41 -5.75
N ILE A 216 1.28 -0.81 -6.94
CA ILE A 216 1.15 0.63 -7.13
C ILE A 216 -0.23 0.90 -7.71
N ASN A 217 -1.05 1.58 -6.92
CA ASN A 217 -2.33 2.10 -7.35
C ASN A 217 -2.18 3.55 -7.82
N SER A 218 -1.95 3.73 -9.11
CA SER A 218 -1.99 5.05 -9.76
C SER A 218 -3.39 5.37 -10.30
N GLY A 219 -4.19 4.36 -10.65
CA GLY A 219 -5.60 4.47 -11.04
C GLY A 219 -6.59 4.27 -9.90
N HIS A 220 -7.82 3.89 -10.26
CA HIS A 220 -8.87 3.56 -9.29
C HIS A 220 -8.84 2.08 -8.93
N LEU A 221 -8.76 1.74 -7.65
CA LEU A 221 -8.91 0.36 -7.16
C LEU A 221 -10.18 0.29 -6.31
N ASN A 222 -11.14 -0.49 -6.79
CA ASN A 222 -12.42 -0.73 -6.14
C ASN A 222 -12.41 -2.11 -5.49
N ASN A 223 -12.22 -2.17 -4.18
CA ASN A 223 -12.26 -3.38 -3.39
C ASN A 223 -13.69 -3.66 -2.88
N GLU A 224 -14.33 -4.67 -3.47
CA GLU A 224 -15.61 -5.23 -3.02
C GLU A 224 -15.43 -6.60 -2.33
N GLY A 225 -14.22 -7.17 -2.38
CA GLY A 225 -13.85 -8.45 -1.76
C GLY A 225 -12.80 -8.29 -0.67
N ILE A 226 -11.71 -9.06 -0.78
CA ILE A 226 -10.61 -9.07 0.19
C ILE A 226 -9.34 -8.55 -0.49
N LEU A 227 -8.70 -7.57 0.15
CA LEU A 227 -7.37 -7.09 -0.18
C LEU A 227 -6.44 -7.36 1.00
N ASN A 228 -5.52 -8.31 0.82
CA ASN A 228 -4.45 -8.59 1.76
C ASN A 228 -3.16 -7.94 1.28
N ASN A 229 -2.58 -7.06 2.08
CA ASN A 229 -1.29 -6.45 1.81
C ASN A 229 -0.23 -6.95 2.80
N GLU A 230 0.58 -7.91 2.36
CA GLU A 230 1.78 -8.38 3.09
C GLU A 230 3.05 -7.67 2.60
N GLY A 231 3.03 -7.11 1.38
CA GLY A 231 4.12 -6.33 0.79
C GLY A 231 3.92 -4.82 0.92
N ILE A 232 4.25 -4.08 -0.13
CA ILE A 232 4.08 -2.63 -0.24
C ILE A 232 2.88 -2.34 -1.14
N LEU A 233 1.88 -1.65 -0.61
CA LEU A 233 0.77 -1.05 -1.35
C LEU A 233 0.94 0.47 -1.32
N SER A 234 1.12 1.08 -2.48
CA SER A 234 1.19 2.53 -2.62
C SER A 234 -0.04 3.06 -3.36
N ASN A 235 -0.83 3.89 -2.69
CA ASN A 235 -1.98 4.59 -3.26
C ASN A 235 -1.63 6.05 -3.53
N THR A 236 -1.28 6.40 -4.77
CA THR A 236 -0.51 7.62 -5.04
C THR A 236 -1.29 8.82 -5.57
N VAL A 237 -2.30 8.61 -6.41
CA VAL A 237 -2.98 9.71 -7.14
C VAL A 237 -4.49 9.65 -6.99
N ASN A 238 -5.08 8.48 -7.20
CA ASN A 238 -6.51 8.27 -7.29
C ASN A 238 -7.06 7.52 -6.05
N ASP A 239 -8.28 7.03 -6.18
CA ASP A 239 -9.02 6.43 -5.07
C ASP A 239 -8.73 4.93 -4.93
N LEU A 240 -8.44 4.52 -3.69
CA LEU A 240 -8.66 3.16 -3.23
C LEU A 240 -10.01 3.15 -2.50
N SER A 241 -11.04 2.65 -3.14
CA SER A 241 -12.39 2.60 -2.59
C SER A 241 -12.71 1.18 -2.14
N ASP A 242 -13.07 1.05 -0.87
CA ASP A 242 -13.48 -0.18 -0.22
C ASP A 242 -14.97 -0.07 0.13
N PHE A 243 -15.77 -1.03 -0.32
CA PHE A 243 -17.23 -1.00 -0.19
C PHE A 243 -17.69 -1.54 1.18
N ARG A 244 -19.01 -1.56 1.40
CA ARG A 244 -19.54 -2.17 2.62
C ARG A 244 -19.26 -3.67 2.60
N GLU A 245 -18.82 -4.21 3.73
CA GLU A 245 -18.48 -5.62 3.96
C GLU A 245 -17.18 -6.13 3.32
N SER A 246 -16.49 -5.31 2.52
CA SER A 246 -15.15 -5.65 2.02
C SER A 246 -14.08 -5.47 3.11
N VAL A 247 -12.90 -6.01 2.83
CA VAL A 247 -11.80 -6.11 3.79
C VAL A 247 -10.51 -5.61 3.18
N ILE A 248 -9.84 -4.73 3.91
CA ILE A 248 -8.43 -4.39 3.76
C ILE A 248 -7.69 -4.92 4.99
N ASP A 249 -6.80 -5.89 4.80
CA ASP A 249 -5.91 -6.37 5.85
C ASP A 249 -4.47 -6.01 5.47
N ASN A 250 -3.90 -5.04 6.20
CA ASN A 250 -2.52 -4.58 6.02
C ASN A 250 -1.60 -5.19 7.09
N SER A 251 -0.74 -6.11 6.69
CA SER A 251 0.34 -6.66 7.53
C SER A 251 1.74 -6.24 7.05
N GLY A 252 1.84 -5.72 5.82
CA GLY A 252 3.04 -5.11 5.25
C GLY A 252 3.06 -3.59 5.42
N THR A 253 3.29 -2.86 4.33
CA THR A 253 3.34 -1.39 4.29
C THR A 253 2.27 -0.85 3.35
N LEU A 254 1.40 0.01 3.85
CA LEU A 254 0.43 0.77 3.06
C LEU A 254 0.78 2.26 3.12
N ILE A 255 1.12 2.83 1.97
CA ILE A 255 1.41 4.26 1.82
C ILE A 255 0.24 4.91 1.09
N ASN A 256 -0.47 5.79 1.77
CA ASN A 256 -1.56 6.57 1.21
C ASN A 256 -1.14 8.03 1.00
N THR A 257 -0.85 8.36 -0.27
CA THR A 257 -0.69 9.75 -0.72
C THR A 257 -1.80 10.18 -1.68
N GLY A 258 -2.86 9.38 -1.83
CA GLY A 258 -4.09 9.68 -2.56
C GLY A 258 -5.29 9.78 -1.62
N THR A 259 -6.43 9.24 -2.05
CA THR A 259 -7.61 9.05 -1.20
C THR A 259 -7.84 7.56 -0.99
N LEU A 260 -8.09 7.15 0.25
CA LEU A 260 -8.57 5.81 0.58
C LEU A 260 -9.93 5.95 1.27
N GLU A 261 -10.98 5.45 0.64
CA GLU A 261 -12.32 5.40 1.21
C GLU A 261 -12.61 4.01 1.74
N ASN A 262 -12.61 3.85 3.06
CA ASN A 262 -12.95 2.60 3.75
C ASN A 262 -14.43 2.56 4.13
N GLY A 263 -15.24 1.82 3.37
CA GLY A 263 -16.62 1.49 3.68
C GLY A 263 -16.80 0.20 4.47
N GLY A 264 -15.77 -0.66 4.52
CA GLY A 264 -15.80 -1.98 5.13
C GLY A 264 -14.94 -2.08 6.38
N LYS A 265 -14.14 -3.14 6.46
CA LYS A 265 -13.21 -3.39 7.57
C LYS A 265 -11.79 -3.14 7.11
N PHE A 266 -11.08 -2.26 7.81
CA PHE A 266 -9.66 -2.03 7.62
C PHE A 266 -8.87 -2.41 8.88
N THR A 267 -8.15 -3.54 8.81
CA THR A 267 -7.23 -3.97 9.87
C THR A 267 -5.79 -3.59 9.52
N ASN A 268 -5.09 -2.95 10.44
CA ASN A 268 -3.65 -2.72 10.35
C ASN A 268 -2.89 -3.52 11.43
N THR A 269 -1.92 -4.31 10.98
CA THR A 269 -0.93 -5.01 11.81
C THR A 269 0.51 -4.70 11.38
N GLY A 270 0.68 -4.05 10.22
CA GLY A 270 1.95 -3.57 9.68
C GLY A 270 2.12 -2.06 9.83
N LEU A 271 2.69 -1.42 8.81
CA LEU A 271 2.86 0.03 8.72
C LEU A 271 1.79 0.65 7.82
N LEU A 272 1.09 1.67 8.33
CA LEU A 272 0.18 2.52 7.58
C LEU A 272 0.68 3.97 7.63
N GLU A 273 1.07 4.52 6.48
CA GLU A 273 1.44 5.92 6.34
C GLU A 273 0.34 6.67 5.58
N ASN A 274 -0.34 7.60 6.25
CA ASN A 274 -1.31 8.48 5.61
C ASN A 274 -0.77 9.90 5.52
N SER A 275 -0.54 10.40 4.32
CA SER A 275 -0.14 11.80 4.08
C SER A 275 -1.24 12.64 3.43
N LYS A 276 -2.39 12.04 3.08
CA LYS A 276 -3.54 12.75 2.49
C LYS A 276 -4.85 12.35 3.18
N THR A 277 -5.70 11.56 2.54
CA THR A 277 -7.05 11.32 3.04
C THR A 277 -7.31 9.83 3.19
N ILE A 278 -7.68 9.43 4.40
CA ILE A 278 -8.40 8.20 4.68
C ILE A 278 -9.78 8.62 5.19
N ASN A 279 -10.85 8.21 4.53
CA ASN A 279 -12.21 8.53 4.95
C ASN A 279 -13.12 7.30 4.83
N GLY A 280 -14.39 7.46 5.18
CA GLY A 280 -15.41 6.43 4.97
C GLY A 280 -16.23 6.13 6.21
N SER A 281 -17.18 5.20 6.04
CA SER A 281 -18.14 4.80 7.07
C SER A 281 -17.83 3.44 7.69
N GLY A 282 -16.67 2.88 7.35
CA GLY A 282 -16.20 1.59 7.86
C GLY A 282 -15.62 1.66 9.25
N VAL A 283 -14.99 0.54 9.62
CA VAL A 283 -14.27 0.36 10.89
C VAL A 283 -12.79 0.26 10.59
N PHE A 284 -11.99 1.03 11.33
CA PHE A 284 -10.54 0.87 11.35
C PHE A 284 -10.09 0.26 12.68
N THR A 285 -9.21 -0.73 12.59
CA THR A 285 -8.63 -1.42 13.74
C THR A 285 -7.11 -1.53 13.61
N GLN A 286 -6.38 -1.02 14.59
CA GLN A 286 -4.94 -1.25 14.76
C GLN A 286 -4.71 -2.39 15.76
N ASP A 287 -4.20 -3.52 15.31
CA ASP A 287 -3.98 -4.72 16.14
C ASP A 287 -2.50 -5.06 16.39
N ALA A 288 -1.57 -4.43 15.66
CA ALA A 288 -0.12 -4.45 15.86
C ALA A 288 0.52 -3.38 14.96
N GLY A 289 1.85 -3.20 14.95
CA GLY A 289 2.52 -2.31 14.01
C GLY A 289 2.29 -0.81 14.30
N GLU A 290 2.32 0.02 13.26
CA GLU A 290 2.26 1.48 13.38
C GLU A 290 1.31 2.11 12.35
N THR A 291 0.57 3.14 12.78
CA THR A 291 -0.11 4.10 11.90
C THR A 291 0.51 5.49 12.09
N ILE A 292 1.10 6.04 11.02
CA ILE A 292 1.60 7.41 10.94
C ILE A 292 0.57 8.23 10.15
N ASN A 293 -0.17 9.09 10.84
CA ASN A 293 -1.15 9.96 10.20
C ASN A 293 -0.64 11.40 10.15
N ASN A 294 -0.27 11.84 8.95
CA ASN A 294 0.07 13.22 8.59
C ASN A 294 -1.00 13.90 7.72
N GLY A 295 -2.13 13.21 7.51
CA GLY A 295 -3.26 13.70 6.73
C GLY A 295 -4.56 13.79 7.56
N SER A 296 -5.68 13.58 6.90
CA SER A 296 -7.00 13.40 7.53
C SER A 296 -7.38 11.92 7.56
N PHE A 297 -7.91 11.47 8.69
CA PHE A 297 -8.37 10.10 8.91
C PHE A 297 -9.77 10.13 9.54
N SER A 298 -10.81 9.80 8.79
CA SER A 298 -12.19 9.79 9.28
C SER A 298 -12.82 8.41 9.09
N GLN A 299 -13.36 7.83 10.16
CA GLN A 299 -14.10 6.56 10.11
C GLN A 299 -15.30 6.60 11.04
N ALA A 300 -16.24 5.67 10.89
CA ALA A 300 -17.33 5.53 11.85
C ALA A 300 -16.86 4.97 13.20
N SER A 301 -15.79 4.17 13.20
CA SER A 301 -15.16 3.64 14.41
C SER A 301 -13.65 3.56 14.25
N LEU A 302 -12.92 4.05 15.26
CA LEU A 302 -11.46 3.99 15.36
C LEU A 302 -11.08 3.19 16.61
N GLN A 303 -10.52 2.00 16.42
CA GLN A 303 -10.10 1.11 17.51
C GLN A 303 -8.60 0.85 17.45
N ILE A 304 -7.86 1.30 18.46
CA ILE A 304 -6.42 1.09 18.57
C ILE A 304 -6.16 0.08 19.67
N ASN A 305 -6.15 -1.20 19.31
CA ASN A 305 -6.03 -2.31 20.27
C ASN A 305 -4.58 -2.56 20.68
N ASN A 306 -3.63 -2.35 19.77
CA ASN A 306 -2.20 -2.56 19.99
C ASN A 306 -1.36 -1.68 19.04
N GLY A 307 -0.04 -1.74 19.17
CA GLY A 307 0.87 -1.00 18.30
C GLY A 307 0.94 0.50 18.64
N SER A 308 1.23 1.33 17.65
CA SER A 308 1.37 2.77 17.81
C SER A 308 0.54 3.57 16.80
N VAL A 309 0.06 4.73 17.25
CA VAL A 309 -0.43 5.80 16.39
C VAL A 309 0.46 7.03 16.58
N SER A 310 0.89 7.63 15.50
CA SER A 310 1.77 8.80 15.47
C SER A 310 1.43 9.76 14.32
N GLY A 311 2.20 10.85 14.18
CA GLY A 311 2.07 11.82 13.10
C GLY A 311 1.42 13.14 13.52
N ALA A 312 1.36 14.08 12.58
CA ALA A 312 0.90 15.45 12.81
C ALA A 312 -0.49 15.77 12.22
N GLY A 313 -1.23 14.73 11.81
CA GLY A 313 -2.53 14.82 11.15
C GLY A 313 -3.70 14.85 12.13
N SER A 314 -4.89 14.60 11.58
CA SER A 314 -6.13 14.53 12.35
C SER A 314 -6.87 13.21 12.17
N PHE A 315 -7.44 12.72 13.26
CA PHE A 315 -8.43 11.66 13.29
C PHE A 315 -9.81 12.27 13.55
N THR A 316 -10.86 11.75 12.92
CA THR A 316 -12.25 12.20 13.11
C THR A 316 -13.15 11.01 13.37
N GLY A 317 -13.96 11.13 14.42
CA GLY A 317 -14.72 10.04 15.03
C GLY A 317 -14.19 9.72 16.42
N ASP A 318 -15.06 9.11 17.24
CA ASP A 318 -14.68 8.69 18.59
C ASP A 318 -13.62 7.57 18.51
N VAL A 319 -12.63 7.64 19.40
CA VAL A 319 -11.49 6.72 19.41
C VAL A 319 -11.40 5.98 20.73
N THR A 320 -11.08 4.69 20.64
CA THR A 320 -10.72 3.86 21.79
C THR A 320 -9.26 3.39 21.66
N ILE A 321 -8.45 3.69 22.67
CA ILE A 321 -7.06 3.26 22.80
C ILE A 321 -6.98 2.20 23.91
N ALA A 322 -6.63 0.97 23.56
CA ALA A 322 -6.49 -0.11 24.53
C ALA A 322 -5.11 -0.11 25.21
N SER A 323 -4.99 -0.84 26.32
CA SER A 323 -3.77 -0.92 27.14
C SER A 323 -2.51 -1.42 26.42
N GLY A 324 -2.67 -2.15 25.31
CA GLY A 324 -1.55 -2.59 24.47
C GLY A 324 -1.04 -1.53 23.49
N ALA A 325 -1.79 -0.44 23.30
CA ALA A 325 -1.49 0.58 22.31
C ALA A 325 -0.71 1.77 22.89
N SER A 326 -0.12 2.55 21.98
CA SER A 326 0.53 3.82 22.29
C SER A 326 0.10 4.94 21.33
N VAL A 327 0.04 6.16 21.86
CA VAL A 327 -0.16 7.38 21.07
C VAL A 327 1.07 8.26 21.25
N ASN A 328 1.67 8.65 20.12
CA ASN A 328 2.92 9.39 20.03
C ASN A 328 2.67 10.63 19.16
N PRO A 329 2.17 11.74 19.73
CA PRO A 329 1.77 12.89 18.94
C PRO A 329 2.92 13.50 18.12
N GLY A 330 2.61 13.97 16.92
CA GLY A 330 3.56 14.64 16.03
C GLY A 330 4.40 13.70 15.15
N ASN A 331 5.19 14.30 14.25
CA ASN A 331 6.43 13.67 13.73
C ASN A 331 7.59 14.01 14.68
N SER A 332 7.26 13.91 15.97
CA SER A 332 7.78 14.50 17.19
C SER A 332 9.07 15.35 17.11
N PRO A 333 9.06 16.60 17.63
CA PRO A 333 7.92 17.27 18.24
C PRO A 333 6.80 17.68 17.25
N GLY A 334 5.53 17.55 17.64
CA GLY A 334 4.40 18.04 16.82
C GLY A 334 3.01 17.87 17.45
N THR A 335 1.96 18.24 16.71
CA THR A 335 0.58 18.15 17.19
C THR A 335 -0.19 17.05 16.47
N LEU A 336 -0.76 16.10 17.22
CA LEU A 336 -1.72 15.12 16.71
C LEU A 336 -3.13 15.48 17.19
N THR A 337 -4.09 15.47 16.27
CA THR A 337 -5.47 15.91 16.57
C THR A 337 -6.47 14.76 16.52
N PHE A 338 -7.40 14.71 17.48
CA PHE A 338 -8.60 13.86 17.47
C PHE A 338 -9.85 14.74 17.52
N ASN A 339 -10.74 14.59 16.54
CA ASN A 339 -12.03 15.28 16.44
C ASN A 339 -13.14 14.30 16.84
N GLY A 340 -13.32 14.13 18.14
CA GLY A 340 -14.24 13.17 18.76
C GLY A 340 -13.86 12.92 20.21
N ASP A 341 -14.66 12.12 20.91
CA ASP A 341 -14.33 11.69 22.26
C ASP A 341 -13.17 10.69 22.24
N PHE A 342 -12.28 10.80 23.23
CA PHE A 342 -11.06 10.00 23.36
C PHE A 342 -11.10 9.15 24.62
N HIS A 343 -11.26 7.85 24.46
CA HIS A 343 -11.23 6.88 25.57
C HIS A 343 -9.91 6.11 25.54
N SER A 344 -9.16 6.07 26.64
CA SER A 344 -7.85 5.43 26.66
C SER A 344 -7.52 4.68 27.94
N SER A 345 -6.93 3.51 27.75
CA SER A 345 -6.15 2.76 28.75
C SER A 345 -4.69 2.55 28.33
N GLY A 346 -4.29 3.13 27.19
CA GLY A 346 -2.99 2.94 26.54
C GLY A 346 -1.91 3.91 27.02
N ASN A 347 -0.75 3.84 26.37
CA ASN A 347 0.40 4.69 26.69
C ASN A 347 0.37 6.00 25.89
N LEU A 348 0.71 7.11 26.53
CA LEU A 348 0.89 8.41 25.88
C LEU A 348 2.35 8.83 26.03
N ASN A 349 3.01 9.13 24.91
CA ASN A 349 4.40 9.55 24.91
C ASN A 349 4.51 10.96 24.35
N PHE A 350 5.20 11.84 25.08
CA PHE A 350 5.38 13.24 24.71
C PHE A 350 6.87 13.60 24.72
N GLU A 351 7.33 14.21 23.64
CA GLU A 351 8.68 14.72 23.51
C GLU A 351 8.73 16.24 23.72
N ILE A 352 9.80 16.72 24.35
CA ILE A 352 10.03 18.13 24.66
C ILE A 352 11.47 18.52 24.28
N ALA A 353 11.62 19.28 23.20
CA ALA A 353 12.87 19.89 22.75
C ALA A 353 13.01 21.37 23.17
N GLY A 354 11.95 21.97 23.70
CA GLY A 354 11.93 23.39 24.09
C GLY A 354 10.60 23.86 24.65
N THR A 355 10.50 25.15 24.95
CA THR A 355 9.27 25.78 25.48
C THR A 355 8.44 26.50 24.41
N GLY A 356 8.96 26.62 23.20
CA GLY A 356 8.27 27.27 22.09
C GLY A 356 7.28 26.34 21.40
N THR A 357 6.25 26.89 20.77
CA THR A 357 5.31 26.12 19.92
C THR A 357 6.08 25.31 18.87
N GLY A 358 5.71 24.03 18.69
CA GLY A 358 6.38 23.12 17.78
C GLY A 358 7.72 22.57 18.29
N LEU A 359 8.14 22.92 19.51
CA LEU A 359 9.29 22.32 20.19
C LEU A 359 8.88 21.29 21.25
N TYR A 360 7.61 20.91 21.30
CA TYR A 360 7.09 19.88 22.17
C TYR A 360 5.83 19.25 21.57
N ASP A 361 5.55 18.03 21.96
CA ASP A 361 4.37 17.29 21.51
C ASP A 361 3.08 17.82 22.13
N VAL A 362 2.03 17.84 21.30
CA VAL A 362 0.68 18.21 21.71
C VAL A 362 -0.30 17.16 21.23
N LEU A 363 -1.08 16.61 22.17
CA LEU A 363 -2.27 15.84 21.87
C LEU A 363 -3.49 16.77 21.95
N ALA A 364 -4.08 17.10 20.80
CA ALA A 364 -5.23 17.98 20.71
C ALA A 364 -6.51 17.15 20.53
N ILE A 365 -7.44 17.23 21.47
CA ILE A 365 -8.70 16.48 21.45
C ILE A 365 -9.84 17.48 21.44
N ASN A 366 -10.59 17.53 20.35
CA ASN A 366 -11.78 18.36 20.20
C ASN A 366 -13.01 17.57 20.67
N GLY A 367 -13.01 17.23 21.96
CA GLY A 367 -14.01 16.39 22.62
C GLY A 367 -13.62 16.09 24.07
N ASN A 368 -14.34 15.14 24.69
CA ASN A 368 -14.07 14.70 26.05
C ASN A 368 -12.98 13.63 26.06
N VAL A 369 -12.22 13.58 27.16
CA VAL A 369 -11.18 12.59 27.40
C VAL A 369 -11.53 11.77 28.63
N ASP A 370 -11.48 10.45 28.50
CA ASP A 370 -11.65 9.53 29.62
C ASP A 370 -10.49 8.53 29.69
N PHE A 371 -9.70 8.64 30.76
CA PHE A 371 -8.60 7.72 31.06
C PHE A 371 -9.03 6.65 32.06
N THR A 372 -8.80 5.38 31.71
CA THR A 372 -9.09 4.23 32.59
C THR A 372 -7.83 3.49 33.05
N GLY A 373 -6.65 3.96 32.63
CA GLY A 373 -5.34 3.46 32.99
C GLY A 373 -4.30 3.84 31.95
N GLY A 374 -3.07 3.35 32.11
CA GLY A 374 -1.97 3.58 31.17
C GLY A 374 -0.83 4.42 31.74
N ASN A 375 0.18 4.67 30.90
CA ASN A 375 1.37 5.43 31.28
C ASN A 375 1.46 6.72 30.46
N VAL A 376 1.92 7.79 31.10
CA VAL A 376 2.33 9.02 30.42
C VAL A 376 3.84 9.17 30.59
N LEU A 377 4.57 9.19 29.48
CA LEU A 377 6.01 9.42 29.45
C LEU A 377 6.30 10.78 28.83
N PHE A 378 7.00 11.63 29.56
CA PHE A 378 7.60 12.85 29.02
C PHE A 378 9.10 12.66 28.82
N SER A 379 9.59 12.89 27.60
CA SER A 379 10.99 12.77 27.24
C SER A 379 11.55 14.14 26.86
N PHE A 380 12.51 14.63 27.64
CA PHE A 380 13.30 15.81 27.26
C PHE A 380 14.37 15.39 26.25
N ILE A 381 14.26 15.88 25.03
CA ILE A 381 15.09 15.47 23.88
C ILE A 381 15.99 16.62 23.41
N ASP A 382 16.84 16.36 22.41
CA ASP A 382 17.74 17.34 21.80
C ASP A 382 18.64 18.11 22.79
N GLY A 383 18.90 17.50 23.95
CA GLY A 383 19.70 18.10 25.01
C GLY A 383 18.98 19.21 25.78
N PHE A 384 17.68 19.42 25.58
CA PHE A 384 16.92 20.43 26.31
C PHE A 384 16.95 20.16 27.81
N GLN A 385 17.30 21.18 28.59
CA GLN A 385 17.41 21.12 30.04
C GLN A 385 16.30 21.95 30.66
N ALA A 386 15.24 21.28 31.13
CA ALA A 386 14.13 21.94 31.78
C ALA A 386 14.58 22.72 33.03
N SER A 387 13.96 23.86 33.26
CA SER A 387 14.21 24.74 34.41
C SER A 387 12.91 25.06 35.15
N ALA A 388 13.01 25.34 36.44
CA ALA A 388 11.87 25.81 37.23
C ALA A 388 11.16 27.00 36.55
N GLY A 389 9.84 26.93 36.44
CA GLY A 389 9.00 27.91 35.74
C GLY A 389 8.72 27.60 34.27
N ASN A 390 9.40 26.62 33.66
CA ASN A 390 8.99 26.10 32.35
C ASN A 390 7.61 25.43 32.44
N HIS A 391 6.81 25.60 31.40
CA HIS A 391 5.46 25.06 31.33
C HIS A 391 5.09 24.71 29.88
N TRP A 392 4.19 23.73 29.72
CA TRP A 392 3.71 23.23 28.44
C TRP A 392 2.23 22.91 28.49
N ASN A 393 1.52 23.28 27.42
CA ASN A 393 0.14 22.88 27.16
C ASN A 393 0.18 21.67 26.24
N PHE A 394 0.34 20.48 26.81
CA PHE A 394 0.63 19.24 26.04
C PHE A 394 -0.64 18.45 25.70
N LEU A 395 -1.74 18.67 26.42
CA LEU A 395 -3.02 18.00 26.19
C LEU A 395 -4.13 19.05 26.16
N LEU A 396 -4.82 19.15 25.03
CA LEU A 396 -5.99 20.01 24.86
C LEU A 396 -7.25 19.14 24.82
N ALA A 397 -8.29 19.51 25.56
CA ALA A 397 -9.54 18.77 25.67
C ALA A 397 -10.67 19.64 26.23
N ASP A 398 -11.93 19.28 25.94
CA ASP A 398 -13.10 19.96 26.52
C ASP A 398 -13.29 19.62 28.00
N ASN A 399 -13.08 18.34 28.35
CA ASN A 399 -13.12 17.82 29.71
C ASN A 399 -12.19 16.61 29.84
N ILE A 400 -11.52 16.47 30.98
CA ILE A 400 -10.59 15.37 31.25
C ILE A 400 -11.05 14.63 32.51
N THR A 401 -11.35 13.33 32.36
CA THR A 401 -11.63 12.42 33.47
C THR A 401 -10.58 11.33 33.58
N GLY A 402 -10.43 10.81 34.80
CA GLY A 402 -9.60 9.63 35.04
C GLY A 402 -8.09 9.86 35.01
N TRP A 403 -7.60 11.11 34.98
CA TRP A 403 -6.17 11.42 35.02
C TRP A 403 -5.43 10.73 36.19
N ASP A 404 -6.06 10.67 37.37
CA ASP A 404 -5.49 10.02 38.56
C ASP A 404 -5.25 8.50 38.40
N SER A 405 -5.80 7.88 37.35
CA SER A 405 -5.54 6.48 37.00
C SER A 405 -4.23 6.26 36.22
N LEU A 406 -3.62 7.33 35.73
CA LEU A 406 -2.41 7.28 34.92
C LEU A 406 -1.15 7.24 35.78
N THR A 407 -0.13 6.52 35.29
CA THR A 407 1.23 6.60 35.85
C THR A 407 2.07 7.54 35.02
N VAL A 408 2.55 8.63 35.64
CA VAL A 408 3.37 9.63 34.95
C VAL A 408 4.85 9.41 35.25
N SER A 409 5.69 9.47 34.21
CA SER A 409 7.14 9.35 34.32
C SER A 409 7.87 10.34 33.41
N PHE A 410 9.12 10.62 33.75
CA PHE A 410 9.95 11.60 33.05
C PHE A 410 11.31 10.99 32.69
N HIS A 411 11.74 11.20 31.46
CA HIS A 411 13.09 10.91 30.99
C HIS A 411 13.83 12.23 30.72
N GLY A 412 15.02 12.40 31.28
CA GLY A 412 15.86 13.59 31.07
C GLY A 412 15.54 14.81 31.95
N LEU A 413 14.70 14.66 32.99
CA LEU A 413 14.49 15.73 33.98
C LEU A 413 15.63 15.79 35.00
N ASN A 414 16.20 16.98 35.21
CA ASN A 414 17.30 17.17 36.17
C ASN A 414 16.87 16.92 37.62
N ALA A 415 17.79 16.37 38.41
CA ALA A 415 17.62 16.25 39.85
C ALA A 415 17.37 17.61 40.51
N GLY A 416 16.56 17.64 41.56
CA GLY A 416 16.16 18.87 42.25
C GLY A 416 14.99 19.62 41.60
N LEU A 417 14.43 19.10 40.50
CA LEU A 417 13.22 19.61 39.87
C LEU A 417 12.03 18.69 40.13
N GLY A 418 10.87 19.31 40.35
CA GLY A 418 9.59 18.68 40.54
C GLY A 418 8.66 19.06 39.40
N THR A 419 7.52 18.40 39.35
CA THR A 419 6.52 18.61 38.30
C THR A 419 5.16 18.82 38.93
N ASN A 420 4.38 19.73 38.35
CA ASN A 420 3.00 19.97 38.76
C ASN A 420 2.10 20.00 37.54
N PHE A 421 0.97 19.31 37.64
CA PHE A 421 -0.08 19.30 36.63
C PHE A 421 -1.24 20.19 37.07
N THR A 422 -1.70 21.06 36.19
CA THR A 422 -2.92 21.85 36.39
C THR A 422 -3.89 21.58 35.26
N PHE A 423 -5.19 21.65 35.58
CA PHE A 423 -6.27 21.40 34.63
C PHE A 423 -7.19 22.62 34.62
N ASP A 424 -7.56 23.05 33.42
CA ASP A 424 -8.56 24.08 33.21
C ASP A 424 -9.44 23.76 32.00
N ASN A 425 -10.27 24.72 31.57
CA ASN A 425 -11.18 24.54 30.44
C ASN A 425 -10.48 24.42 29.07
N SER A 426 -9.15 24.52 29.03
CA SER A 426 -8.32 24.37 27.82
C SER A 426 -7.52 23.07 27.80
N GLY A 427 -7.52 22.29 28.89
CA GLY A 427 -6.88 20.98 28.97
C GLY A 427 -5.94 20.81 30.16
N ALA A 428 -4.85 20.08 29.97
CA ALA A 428 -3.85 19.80 30.99
C ALA A 428 -2.52 20.50 30.69
N HIS A 429 -1.91 21.04 31.75
CA HIS A 429 -0.67 21.80 31.69
C HIS A 429 0.37 21.17 32.59
N LEU A 430 1.57 20.97 32.07
CA LEU A 430 2.75 20.55 32.83
C LEU A 430 3.54 21.80 33.22
N SER A 431 3.97 21.90 34.47
CA SER A 431 4.89 22.94 34.95
C SER A 431 6.03 22.33 35.76
N ILE A 432 7.23 22.89 35.60
CA ILE A 432 8.40 22.49 36.38
C ILE A 432 8.52 23.39 37.60
N THR A 433 8.66 22.77 38.77
CA THR A 433 8.81 23.44 40.06
C THR A 433 10.19 23.17 40.65
N PRO A 434 10.74 24.08 41.45
CA PRO A 434 11.93 23.75 42.24
C PRO A 434 11.50 22.78 43.35
N VAL A 435 12.23 21.68 43.54
CA VAL A 435 12.07 20.85 44.75
C VAL A 435 12.82 21.58 45.87
N PRO A 436 12.17 21.88 47.00
CA PRO A 436 12.87 22.44 48.14
C PRO A 436 13.94 21.47 48.64
N GLU A 437 15.22 21.85 48.52
CA GLU A 437 16.31 21.02 49.07
C GLU A 437 16.18 20.96 50.61
N PRO A 438 16.20 19.75 51.22
CA PRO A 438 16.09 19.58 52.67
C PRO A 438 17.13 20.41 53.44
N GLU A 439 18.32 20.60 52.86
CA GLU A 439 19.43 21.37 53.45
C GLU A 439 19.07 22.85 53.63
N ALA A 440 18.22 23.43 52.79
CA ALA A 440 17.80 24.83 52.93
C ALA A 440 17.01 25.05 54.23
N TYR A 441 16.16 24.09 54.60
CA TYR A 441 15.44 24.12 55.87
C TYR A 441 16.37 23.84 57.05
N ILE A 442 17.32 22.91 56.90
CA ILE A 442 18.32 22.63 57.95
C ILE A 442 19.22 23.85 58.18
N MET A 443 19.67 24.53 57.13
CA MET A 443 20.47 25.76 57.19
C MET A 443 19.69 26.94 57.79
N LEU A 444 18.40 27.08 57.44
CA LEU A 444 17.53 28.09 58.05
C LEU A 444 17.30 27.80 59.53
N LEU A 445 17.01 26.55 59.90
CA LEU A 445 16.79 26.14 61.29
C LEU A 445 18.06 26.24 62.13
N THR A 446 19.21 25.86 61.58
CA THR A 446 20.51 26.02 62.25
C THR A 446 20.90 27.50 62.37
N GLY A 447 20.65 28.32 61.33
CA GLY A 447 20.84 29.76 61.37
C GLY A 447 19.97 30.45 62.42
N LEU A 448 18.67 30.11 62.48
CA LEU A 448 17.75 30.61 63.51
C LEU A 448 18.13 30.11 64.92
N GLY A 449 18.59 28.86 65.04
CA GLY A 449 19.10 28.30 66.29
C GLY A 449 20.33 29.05 66.81
N LEU A 450 21.29 29.37 65.93
CA LEU A 450 22.47 30.17 66.25
C LEU A 450 22.10 31.61 66.66
N LEU A 451 21.16 32.24 65.94
CA LEU A 451 20.65 33.57 66.29
C LEU A 451 19.94 33.58 67.64
N GLY A 452 19.14 32.55 67.94
CA GLY A 452 18.51 32.35 69.26
C GLY A 452 19.52 32.22 70.39
N LEU A 453 20.61 31.47 70.18
CA LEU A 453 21.72 31.34 71.14
C LEU A 453 22.43 32.68 71.38
N VAL A 454 22.69 33.46 70.32
CA VAL A 454 23.32 34.80 70.44
C VAL A 454 22.40 35.79 71.16
N ALA A 455 21.09 35.77 70.87
CA ALA A 455 20.11 36.61 71.55
C ALA A 455 19.97 36.26 73.04
N ARG A 456 20.07 34.97 73.41
CA ARG A 456 20.07 34.53 74.82
C ARG A 456 21.30 35.06 75.57
N ARG A 457 22.50 34.96 74.98
CA ARG A 457 23.74 35.46 75.60
C ARG A 457 23.73 36.97 75.84
N ARG A 458 23.04 37.76 75.01
CA ARG A 458 22.92 39.22 75.20
C ARG A 458 22.02 39.62 76.38
N LYS A 459 21.04 38.79 76.77
CA LYS A 459 20.19 39.05 77.94
C LYS A 459 20.91 38.83 79.27
N GLU A 460 21.92 37.96 79.33
CA GLU A 460 22.64 37.67 80.58
C GLU A 460 23.69 38.74 80.95
N THR A 461 24.05 39.63 80.02
CA THR A 461 25.02 40.73 80.25
C THR A 461 24.44 42.02 80.85
N CYS A 462 23.15 42.08 81.21
CA CYS A 462 22.52 43.27 81.79
C CYS A 462 21.95 43.03 83.19
N THR A 463 22.76 42.49 84.11
CA THR A 463 22.51 42.50 85.55
C THR A 463 23.82 42.33 86.30
N THR A 464 24.52 43.43 86.59
CA THR A 464 25.23 43.72 87.86
C THR A 464 26.04 45.00 87.70
N ASN A 465 25.61 46.05 88.38
CA ASN A 465 26.50 47.03 89.02
C ASN A 465 25.68 47.68 90.15
N GLU A 466 25.59 46.98 91.28
CA GLU A 466 25.34 47.65 92.55
C GLU A 466 26.56 48.53 92.87
N VAL A 467 26.33 49.81 93.09
CA VAL A 467 27.29 50.70 93.75
C VAL A 467 26.65 51.16 95.06
N ASN A 468 27.24 50.76 96.17
CA ASN A 468 27.15 51.46 97.44
C ASN A 468 28.59 51.51 98.01
N PRO A 469 29.09 52.69 98.45
CA PRO A 469 29.10 52.94 99.89
C PRO A 469 29.00 54.42 100.34
N LEU A 470 28.29 54.60 101.46
CA LEU A 470 28.62 55.36 102.70
C LEU A 470 29.23 56.78 102.61
N GLN A 471 28.46 57.78 103.06
CA GLN A 471 28.63 58.45 104.36
C GLN A 471 27.31 59.05 104.86
#